data_AF-C5A3L3-F1
#
_entry.id   AF-C5A3L3-F1
#
_cell.length_a   1.000
_cell.length_b   1.000
_cell.length_c   1.000
_cell.angle_alpha   90.00
_cell.angle_beta   90.00
_cell.angle_gamma   90.00
#
_symmetry.space_group_name_H-M   'P 1'
#
loop_
_entity.id
_entity.type
_entity.pdbx_description
1 polymer ?
#
loop_
_entity_poly.entity_id
_entity_poly.type
_entity_poly.pdbx_seq_one_letter_code
_entity_poly.pdbx_strand_id
1 'polypeptide(L)'
;MRNRNELIPFAAGIVLAAYLVQRVPTEAVKYLVPYALLLIPGIKRKSLPFAASSLFALAFLEWLLVHDYIAIIVMGMALLETPIRMGKQPVKLWERVINVIVAGAVAYVSVISPETAFKIVGVLTAIGLLSSNRSISGGALVTASAFFVGIALSGTSDMNPDLFIGVGALLLLYSLNHLRKLLR
;
A
#
# COMPACT_ATOMS: atom_id res chain seq x y z
N MET A 1 -29.41 7.68 -2.36
CA MET A 1 -27.97 7.34 -2.30
C MET A 1 -27.20 8.64 -2.13
N ARG A 2 -26.46 8.83 -1.03
CA ARG A 2 -25.66 10.04 -0.82
C ARG A 2 -24.48 9.99 -1.80
N ASN A 3 -24.28 11.02 -2.63
CA ASN A 3 -23.22 11.04 -3.66
C ASN A 3 -21.85 10.73 -3.01
N ARG A 4 -21.25 9.61 -3.42
CA ARG A 4 -19.90 9.20 -2.98
C ARG A 4 -18.87 9.86 -3.88
N ASN A 5 -18.69 11.18 -3.73
CA ASN A 5 -17.75 11.94 -4.56
C ASN A 5 -16.30 11.42 -4.43
N GLU A 6 -15.96 10.80 -3.30
CA GLU A 6 -14.74 10.01 -3.03
C GLU A 6 -14.46 8.92 -4.11
N LEU A 7 -15.50 8.32 -4.72
CA LEU A 7 -15.28 7.29 -5.74
C LEU A 7 -14.72 7.83 -7.06
N ILE A 8 -14.86 9.12 -7.36
CA ILE A 8 -14.45 9.72 -8.63
C ILE A 8 -12.92 9.70 -8.79
N PRO A 9 -12.13 10.33 -7.90
CA PRO A 9 -10.67 10.26 -7.96
C PRO A 9 -10.14 8.84 -7.73
N PHE A 10 -10.83 8.01 -6.93
CA PHE A 10 -10.47 6.60 -6.79
C PHE A 10 -10.59 5.85 -8.12
N ALA A 11 -11.72 5.99 -8.83
CA ALA A 11 -11.92 5.37 -10.14
C ALA A 11 -10.95 5.92 -11.19
N ALA A 12 -10.68 7.22 -11.19
CA ALA A 12 -9.68 7.84 -12.07
C ALA A 12 -8.29 7.23 -11.84
N GLY A 13 -7.89 7.08 -10.57
CA GLY A 13 -6.63 6.43 -10.22
C GLY A 13 -6.55 4.97 -10.69
N ILE A 14 -7.64 4.20 -10.60
CA ILE A 14 -7.71 2.84 -11.14
C ILE A 14 -7.48 2.82 -12.66
N VAL A 15 -8.13 3.74 -13.40
CA VAL A 15 -7.99 3.82 -14.86
C VAL A 15 -6.54 4.17 -15.24
N LEU A 16 -5.93 5.11 -14.53
CA LEU A 16 -4.53 5.50 -14.76
C LEU A 16 -3.54 4.39 -14.41
N ALA A 17 -3.75 3.66 -13.31
CA ALA A 17 -2.93 2.50 -12.97
C ALA A 17 -3.08 1.39 -14.03
N ALA A 18 -4.32 1.09 -14.45
CA ALA A 18 -4.56 0.11 -15.52
C ALA A 18 -3.90 0.50 -16.85
N TYR A 19 -3.81 1.79 -17.15
CA TYR A 19 -3.05 2.30 -18.28
C TYR A 19 -1.54 2.05 -18.12
N LEU A 20 -0.99 2.27 -16.93
CA LEU A 20 0.43 2.05 -16.64
C LEU A 20 0.84 0.59 -16.69
N VAL A 21 -0.03 -0.34 -16.28
CA VAL A 21 0.23 -1.79 -16.36
C VAL A 21 0.62 -2.22 -17.78
N GLN A 22 0.11 -1.56 -18.83
CA GLN A 22 0.46 -1.87 -20.22
C GLN A 22 1.93 -1.55 -20.56
N ARG A 23 2.60 -0.74 -19.75
CA ARG A 23 4.00 -0.33 -19.89
C ARG A 23 4.93 -1.13 -18.96
N VAL A 24 4.39 -1.93 -18.06
CA VAL A 24 5.15 -2.73 -17.09
C VAL A 24 5.71 -3.99 -17.77
N PRO A 25 6.97 -4.38 -17.50
CA PRO A 25 7.51 -5.64 -18.00
C PRO A 25 6.65 -6.84 -17.60
N THR A 26 6.40 -7.76 -18.53
CA THR A 26 5.39 -8.84 -18.36
C THR A 26 5.70 -9.73 -17.15
N GLU A 27 6.98 -9.99 -16.90
CA GLU A 27 7.50 -10.76 -15.78
C GLU A 27 7.27 -10.09 -14.41
N ALA A 28 7.10 -8.76 -14.39
CA ALA A 28 6.89 -7.98 -13.18
C ALA A 28 5.40 -7.80 -12.83
N VAL A 29 4.48 -8.02 -13.80
CA VAL A 29 3.02 -7.88 -13.61
C VAL A 29 2.51 -8.75 -12.45
N LYS A 30 3.11 -9.92 -12.23
CA LYS A 30 2.75 -10.83 -11.12
C LYS A 30 2.87 -10.17 -9.74
N TYR A 31 3.75 -9.18 -9.57
CA TYR A 31 3.90 -8.44 -8.31
C TYR A 31 2.83 -7.35 -8.14
N LEU A 32 2.17 -6.91 -9.21
CA LEU A 32 1.11 -5.90 -9.18
C LEU A 32 -0.27 -6.51 -8.92
N VAL A 33 -0.53 -7.71 -9.45
CA VAL A 33 -1.83 -8.40 -9.38
C VAL A 33 -2.43 -8.45 -7.97
N PRO A 34 -1.69 -8.79 -6.90
CA PRO A 34 -2.28 -8.86 -5.57
C PRO A 34 -2.86 -7.52 -5.10
N TYR A 35 -2.22 -6.40 -5.45
CA TYR A 35 -2.69 -5.06 -5.08
C TYR A 35 -3.88 -4.62 -5.94
N ALA A 36 -3.90 -5.00 -7.23
CA ALA A 36 -5.04 -4.73 -8.11
C ALA A 36 -6.31 -5.44 -7.60
N LEU A 37 -6.20 -6.68 -7.14
CA LEU A 37 -7.34 -7.43 -6.57
C LEU A 37 -7.88 -6.76 -5.29
N LEU A 38 -7.02 -6.13 -4.50
CA LEU A 38 -7.39 -5.43 -3.28
C LEU A 38 -8.00 -4.03 -3.50
N LEU A 39 -8.20 -3.63 -4.77
CA LEU A 39 -9.04 -2.48 -5.13
C LEU A 39 -10.54 -2.81 -5.01
N ILE A 40 -10.93 -4.08 -5.25
CA ILE A 40 -12.34 -4.53 -5.24
C ILE A 40 -13.05 -4.21 -3.90
N PRO A 41 -12.43 -4.45 -2.72
CA PRO A 41 -13.01 -4.04 -1.44
C PRO A 41 -13.35 -2.54 -1.33
N GLY A 42 -12.76 -1.66 -2.15
CA GLY A 42 -13.03 -0.21 -2.15
C GLY A 42 -14.48 0.16 -2.49
N ILE A 43 -15.23 -0.77 -3.10
CA ILE A 43 -16.68 -0.64 -3.32
C ILE A 43 -17.41 -0.46 -1.98
N LYS A 44 -16.94 -1.10 -0.91
CA LYS A 44 -17.51 -0.92 0.44
C LYS A 44 -16.84 0.26 1.14
N ARG A 45 -17.65 1.21 1.61
CA ARG A 45 -17.17 2.44 2.26
C ARG A 45 -16.21 2.18 3.44
N LYS A 46 -16.45 1.14 4.24
CA LYS A 46 -15.62 0.76 5.39
C LYS A 46 -14.19 0.32 5.01
N SER A 47 -14.00 -0.18 3.80
CA SER A 47 -12.72 -0.68 3.28
C SER A 47 -12.10 0.23 2.23
N LEU A 48 -12.70 1.39 1.94
CA LEU A 48 -12.14 2.38 1.03
C LEU A 48 -10.69 2.79 1.37
N PRO A 49 -10.31 3.06 2.64
CA PRO A 49 -8.92 3.41 2.98
C PRO A 49 -7.96 2.27 2.67
N PHE A 50 -8.40 1.02 2.87
CA PHE A 50 -7.61 -0.16 2.56
C PHE A 50 -7.39 -0.28 1.04
N ALA A 51 -8.44 -0.05 0.25
CA ALA A 51 -8.36 -0.05 -1.21
C ALA A 51 -7.54 1.14 -1.75
N ALA A 52 -7.64 2.31 -1.14
CA ALA A 52 -6.81 3.47 -1.44
C ALA A 52 -5.33 3.17 -1.17
N SER A 53 -5.00 2.56 -0.02
CA SER A 53 -3.62 2.10 0.24
C SER A 53 -3.15 1.04 -0.74
N SER A 54 -4.06 0.21 -1.26
CA SER A 54 -3.74 -0.75 -2.32
C SER A 54 -3.47 -0.08 -3.67
N LEU A 55 -4.24 0.95 -4.02
CA LEU A 55 -3.99 1.77 -5.21
C LEU A 55 -2.65 2.52 -5.10
N PHE A 56 -2.35 3.04 -3.92
CA PHE A 56 -1.06 3.66 -3.63
C PHE A 56 0.08 2.65 -3.78
N ALA A 57 -0.06 1.45 -3.20
CA ALA A 57 0.91 0.36 -3.28
C ALA A 57 1.16 -0.09 -4.73
N LEU A 58 0.08 -0.24 -5.51
CA LEU A 58 0.13 -0.56 -6.93
C LEU A 58 0.93 0.51 -7.70
N ALA A 59 0.55 1.78 -7.55
CA ALA A 59 1.21 2.89 -8.23
C ALA A 59 2.67 3.09 -7.79
N PHE A 60 3.00 2.81 -6.53
CA PHE A 60 4.39 2.83 -6.07
C PHE A 60 5.25 1.80 -6.81
N LEU A 61 4.75 0.58 -6.97
CA LEU A 61 5.46 -0.46 -7.72
C LEU A 61 5.55 -0.12 -9.22
N GLU A 62 4.49 0.43 -9.80
CA GLU A 62 4.51 0.94 -11.18
C GLU A 62 5.55 2.05 -11.37
N TRP A 63 5.68 2.98 -10.41
CA TRP A 63 6.71 4.00 -10.40
C TRP A 63 8.12 3.40 -10.38
N LEU A 64 8.37 2.38 -9.56
CA LEU A 64 9.67 1.72 -9.50
C LEU A 64 10.02 0.98 -10.80
N LEU A 65 9.02 0.45 -11.50
CA LEU A 65 9.22 -0.35 -12.71
C LEU A 65 9.33 0.49 -13.98
N VAL A 66 8.60 1.61 -14.06
CA VAL A 66 8.45 2.39 -15.30
C VAL A 66 8.97 3.83 -15.16
N HIS A 67 9.14 4.34 -13.94
CA HIS A 67 9.53 5.73 -13.66
C HIS A 67 8.63 6.78 -14.34
N ASP A 68 7.34 6.46 -14.48
CA ASP A 68 6.34 7.33 -15.12
C ASP A 68 5.67 8.25 -14.10
N TYR A 69 5.62 9.56 -14.38
CA TYR A 69 4.97 10.56 -13.52
C TYR A 69 3.47 10.30 -13.30
N ILE A 70 2.80 9.57 -14.18
CA ILE A 70 1.41 9.15 -13.97
C ILE A 70 1.30 8.34 -12.66
N ALA A 71 2.30 7.52 -12.34
CA ALA A 71 2.31 6.73 -11.10
C ALA A 71 2.32 7.62 -9.86
N ILE A 72 3.06 8.74 -9.92
CA ILE A 72 3.08 9.75 -8.84
C ILE A 72 1.71 10.42 -8.71
N ILE A 73 1.04 10.73 -9.82
CA ILE A 73 -0.32 11.29 -9.81
C ILE A 73 -1.28 10.30 -9.15
N VAL A 74 -1.21 9.01 -9.49
CA VAL A 74 -2.05 7.97 -8.88
C VAL A 74 -1.78 7.81 -7.39
N MET A 75 -0.51 7.83 -6.95
CA MET A 75 -0.15 7.86 -5.53
C MET A 75 -0.78 9.07 -4.81
N GLY A 76 -0.74 10.26 -5.43
CA GLY A 76 -1.38 11.47 -4.91
C GLY A 76 -2.89 11.33 -4.78
N MET A 77 -3.57 10.81 -5.81
CA MET A 77 -5.01 10.53 -5.77
C MET A 77 -5.36 9.53 -4.66
N ALA A 78 -4.58 8.45 -4.53
CA ALA A 78 -4.79 7.44 -3.50
C ALA A 78 -4.65 8.03 -2.08
N LEU A 79 -3.69 8.92 -1.85
CA LEU A 79 -3.54 9.61 -0.56
C LEU A 79 -4.76 10.49 -0.23
N LEU A 80 -5.23 11.29 -1.18
CA LEU A 80 -6.41 12.14 -1.02
C LEU A 80 -7.67 11.34 -0.71
N GLU A 81 -7.75 10.12 -1.25
CA GLU A 81 -8.85 9.19 -1.04
C GLU A 81 -8.78 8.40 0.26
N THR A 82 -7.70 8.54 1.03
CA THR A 82 -7.63 7.97 2.37
C THR A 82 -8.53 8.82 3.29
N PRO A 83 -9.77 8.40 3.58
CA PRO A 83 -10.73 9.26 4.26
C PRO A 83 -10.33 9.40 5.72
N ILE A 84 -10.06 10.63 6.16
CA ILE A 84 -9.77 10.97 7.56
C ILE A 84 -10.99 10.69 8.47
N ARG A 85 -12.20 10.63 7.89
CA ARG A 85 -13.47 10.45 8.59
C ARG A 85 -14.03 9.04 8.44
N MET A 86 -13.32 8.05 8.97
CA MET A 86 -13.80 6.67 9.03
C MET A 86 -14.26 6.31 10.44
N GLY A 87 -15.20 5.36 10.53
CA GLY A 87 -15.59 4.77 11.81
C GLY A 87 -14.37 4.21 12.51
N LYS A 88 -14.09 4.69 13.73
CA LYS A 88 -12.93 4.25 14.50
C LYS A 88 -13.13 2.79 14.89
N GLN A 89 -12.39 1.89 14.25
CA GLN A 89 -12.26 0.51 14.70
C GLN A 89 -10.88 0.32 15.32
N PRO A 90 -10.77 0.03 16.62
CA PRO A 90 -9.48 -0.05 17.29
C PRO A 90 -8.68 -1.29 16.86
N VAL A 91 -7.37 -1.13 16.83
CA VAL A 91 -6.39 -2.22 16.70
C VAL A 91 -6.11 -2.80 18.10
N LYS A 92 -6.12 -4.13 18.25
CA LYS A 92 -5.86 -4.78 19.55
C LYS A 92 -4.39 -4.57 19.95
N LEU A 93 -4.09 -4.60 21.25
CA LEU A 93 -2.74 -4.36 21.76
C LEU A 93 -1.67 -5.23 21.07
N TRP A 94 -1.87 -6.54 20.98
CA TRP A 94 -0.94 -7.46 20.30
C TRP A 94 -0.74 -7.14 18.81
N GLU A 95 -1.80 -6.73 18.11
CA GLU A 95 -1.69 -6.29 16.72
C GLU A 95 -0.91 -4.97 16.62
N ARG A 96 -1.08 -4.06 17.58
CA ARG A 96 -0.30 -2.81 17.63
C ARG A 96 1.18 -3.10 17.89
N VAL A 97 1.53 -4.05 18.76
CA VAL A 97 2.92 -4.47 18.99
C VAL A 97 3.55 -4.95 17.67
N ILE A 98 2.86 -5.82 16.94
CA ILE A 98 3.32 -6.29 15.62
C ILE A 98 3.47 -5.10 14.65
N ASN A 99 2.47 -4.23 14.57
CA ASN A 99 2.51 -3.06 13.68
C ASN A 99 3.66 -2.10 14.02
N VAL A 100 4.00 -1.93 15.30
CA VAL A 100 5.15 -1.12 15.74
C VAL A 100 6.46 -1.75 15.30
N ILE A 101 6.60 -3.08 15.42
CA ILE A 101 7.80 -3.80 14.94
C ILE A 101 7.95 -3.61 13.43
N VAL A 102 6.87 -3.80 12.67
CA VAL A 102 6.87 -3.59 11.21
C VAL A 102 7.18 -2.13 10.88
N ALA A 103 6.60 -1.17 11.59
CA ALA A 103 6.85 0.26 11.39
C ALA A 103 8.32 0.61 11.64
N GLY A 104 8.93 0.06 12.70
CA GLY A 104 10.35 0.22 12.99
C GLY A 104 11.24 -0.33 11.90
N ALA A 105 10.93 -1.53 11.38
CA ALA A 105 11.66 -2.13 10.27
C ALA A 105 11.54 -1.29 8.99
N VAL A 106 10.34 -0.87 8.61
CA VAL A 106 10.10 -0.02 7.44
C VAL A 106 10.82 1.33 7.60
N ALA A 107 10.72 1.97 8.77
CA ALA A 107 11.39 3.24 9.03
C ALA A 107 12.92 3.11 8.97
N TYR A 108 13.49 2.03 9.52
CA TYR A 108 14.91 1.77 9.44
C TYR A 108 15.38 1.64 8.00
N VAL A 109 14.73 0.77 7.22
CA VAL A 109 15.05 0.55 5.80
C VAL A 109 14.86 1.83 4.98
N SER A 110 13.82 2.59 5.28
CA SER A 110 13.54 3.90 4.69
C SER A 110 14.67 4.90 4.93
N VAL A 111 15.22 4.97 6.15
CA VAL A 111 16.28 5.93 6.50
C VAL A 111 17.59 5.60 5.80
N ILE A 112 17.94 4.32 5.69
CA ILE A 112 19.20 3.90 5.08
C ILE A 112 19.14 3.81 3.54
N SER A 113 17.94 3.79 2.96
CA SER A 113 17.78 3.69 1.50
C SER A 113 18.40 4.91 0.80
N PRO A 114 19.16 4.72 -0.30
CA PRO A 114 19.68 5.84 -1.08
C PRO A 114 18.57 6.55 -1.89
N GLU A 115 17.46 5.85 -2.17
CA GLU A 115 16.40 6.34 -3.04
C GLU A 115 15.34 7.16 -2.28
N THR A 116 15.04 8.35 -2.81
CA THR A 116 14.03 9.25 -2.23
C THR A 116 12.63 8.65 -2.20
N ALA A 117 12.28 7.80 -3.19
CA ALA A 117 10.97 7.14 -3.24
C ALA A 117 10.75 6.25 -1.99
N PHE A 118 11.73 5.41 -1.64
CA PHE A 118 11.67 4.59 -0.44
C PHE A 118 11.69 5.45 0.84
N LYS A 119 12.44 6.56 0.88
CA LYS A 119 12.41 7.47 2.03
C LYS A 119 11.01 8.00 2.32
N ILE A 120 10.32 8.49 1.28
CA ILE A 120 9.00 9.10 1.43
C ILE A 120 7.96 8.02 1.75
N VAL A 121 7.90 6.97 0.94
CA VAL A 121 6.90 5.91 1.10
C VAL A 121 7.09 5.16 2.41
N GLY A 122 8.33 4.90 2.82
CA GLY A 122 8.65 4.23 4.08
C GLY A 122 8.20 5.04 5.30
N VAL A 123 8.47 6.35 5.34
CA VAL A 123 8.00 7.22 6.43
C VAL A 123 6.48 7.27 6.51
N LEU A 124 5.80 7.47 5.37
CA LEU A 124 4.33 7.51 5.33
C LEU A 124 3.72 6.18 5.81
N THR A 125 4.30 5.07 5.37
CA THR A 125 3.90 3.72 5.76
C THR A 125 4.09 3.49 7.25
N ALA A 126 5.25 3.85 7.81
CA ALA A 126 5.54 3.71 9.22
C ALA A 126 4.56 4.51 10.09
N ILE A 127 4.26 5.76 9.72
CA ILE A 127 3.26 6.59 10.41
C ILE A 127 1.87 5.94 10.35
N GLY A 128 1.48 5.44 9.18
CA GLY A 128 0.20 4.75 8.98
C GLY A 128 0.06 3.52 9.87
N LEU A 129 1.13 2.72 10.01
CA LEU A 129 1.15 1.51 10.85
C LEU A 129 0.93 1.83 12.33
N LEU A 130 1.48 2.95 12.82
CA LEU A 130 1.33 3.41 14.20
C LEU A 130 -0.09 3.91 14.55
N SER A 131 -0.94 4.11 13.53
CA SER A 131 -2.32 4.52 13.73
C SER A 131 -3.10 3.54 14.62
N SER A 132 -3.88 4.07 15.56
CA SER A 132 -4.80 3.28 16.39
C SER A 132 -6.06 2.85 15.63
N ASN A 133 -6.27 3.38 14.42
CA ASN A 133 -7.40 3.03 13.55
C ASN A 133 -7.02 1.88 12.63
N ARG A 134 -7.75 0.76 12.72
CA ARG A 134 -7.55 -0.46 11.93
C ARG A 134 -7.60 -0.22 10.43
N SER A 135 -8.43 0.71 9.96
CA SER A 135 -8.53 1.00 8.53
C SER A 135 -7.24 1.60 7.96
N ILE A 136 -6.64 2.56 8.68
CA ILE A 136 -5.39 3.22 8.31
C ILE A 136 -4.22 2.25 8.51
N SER A 137 -4.16 1.61 9.68
CA SER A 137 -3.07 0.69 10.02
C SER A 137 -3.08 -0.57 9.11
N GLY A 138 -4.26 -1.09 8.79
CA GLY A 138 -4.43 -2.18 7.83
C GLY A 138 -4.06 -1.79 6.41
N GLY A 139 -4.40 -0.57 5.97
CA GLY A 139 -3.95 -0.04 4.68
C GLY A 139 -2.44 0.14 4.63
N ALA A 140 -1.83 0.67 5.69
CA ALA A 140 -0.39 0.81 5.79
C ALA A 140 0.36 -0.54 5.75
N LEU A 141 -0.25 -1.65 6.19
CA LEU A 141 0.31 -2.99 5.99
C LEU A 141 0.36 -3.39 4.51
N VAL A 142 -0.63 -2.98 3.71
CA VAL A 142 -0.61 -3.18 2.24
C VAL A 142 0.54 -2.39 1.62
N THR A 143 0.72 -1.14 2.04
CA THR A 143 1.83 -0.31 1.55
C THR A 143 3.19 -0.84 2.03
N ALA A 144 3.30 -1.35 3.26
CA ALA A 144 4.50 -2.00 3.76
C ALA A 144 4.85 -3.26 2.96
N SER A 145 3.84 -4.03 2.56
CA SER A 145 4.04 -5.17 1.66
C SER A 145 4.67 -4.74 0.34
N ALA A 146 4.11 -3.72 -0.32
CA ALA A 146 4.66 -3.18 -1.56
C ALA A 146 6.02 -2.53 -1.38
N PHE A 147 6.29 -1.92 -0.23
CA PHE A 147 7.59 -1.37 0.11
C PHE A 147 8.69 -2.45 0.05
N PHE A 148 8.48 -3.60 0.70
CA PHE A 148 9.46 -4.69 0.65
C PHE A 148 9.55 -5.35 -0.72
N VAL A 149 8.42 -5.58 -1.41
CA VAL A 149 8.46 -6.07 -2.80
C VAL A 149 9.22 -5.10 -3.70
N GLY A 150 9.04 -3.78 -3.49
CA GLY A 150 9.74 -2.74 -4.20
C GLY A 150 11.26 -2.84 -4.07
N ILE A 151 11.78 -3.15 -2.88
CA ILE A 151 13.24 -3.32 -2.65
C ILE A 151 13.79 -4.44 -3.53
N ALA A 152 13.08 -5.57 -3.62
CA ALA A 152 13.46 -6.69 -4.46
C ALA A 152 13.45 -6.32 -5.95
N LEU A 153 12.46 -5.53 -6.38
CA LEU A 153 12.32 -5.12 -7.79
C LEU A 153 13.31 -4.03 -8.20
N SER A 154 13.62 -3.10 -7.31
CA SER A 154 14.54 -2.00 -7.60
C SER A 154 16.01 -2.38 -7.41
N GLY A 155 16.30 -3.53 -6.79
CA GLY A 155 17.68 -3.97 -6.54
C GLY A 155 18.42 -3.07 -5.55
N THR A 156 17.69 -2.39 -4.65
CA THR A 156 18.25 -1.40 -3.70
C THR A 156 18.99 -2.01 -2.51
N SER A 157 19.06 -3.34 -2.43
CA SER A 157 19.71 -4.07 -1.35
C SER A 157 20.54 -5.23 -1.90
N ASP A 158 21.70 -5.45 -1.31
CA ASP A 158 22.58 -6.58 -1.63
C ASP A 158 22.11 -7.92 -1.03
N MET A 159 21.04 -7.90 -0.22
CA MET A 159 20.46 -9.11 0.35
C MET A 159 19.67 -9.90 -0.70
N ASN A 160 19.44 -11.20 -0.44
CA ASN A 160 18.64 -12.04 -1.33
C ASN A 160 17.23 -11.43 -1.55
N PRO A 161 16.83 -11.11 -2.80
CA PRO A 161 15.53 -10.56 -3.14
C PRO A 161 14.33 -11.39 -2.64
N ASP A 162 14.49 -12.71 -2.57
CA ASP A 162 13.44 -13.63 -2.11
C ASP A 162 13.03 -13.37 -0.66
N LEU A 163 13.95 -12.88 0.18
CA LEU A 163 13.65 -12.50 1.57
C LEU A 163 12.63 -11.35 1.59
N PHE A 164 12.84 -10.33 0.77
CA PHE A 164 11.95 -9.17 0.73
C PHE A 164 10.60 -9.49 0.08
N ILE A 165 10.58 -10.34 -0.95
CA ILE A 165 9.33 -10.86 -1.53
C ILE A 165 8.56 -11.67 -0.47
N GLY A 166 9.25 -12.53 0.29
CA GLY A 166 8.66 -13.32 1.37
C GLY A 166 8.08 -12.44 2.49
N VAL A 167 8.83 -11.44 2.95
CA VAL A 167 8.35 -10.45 3.94
C VAL A 167 7.14 -9.69 3.39
N GLY A 168 7.21 -9.25 2.12
CA GLY A 168 6.10 -8.61 1.42
C GLY A 168 4.84 -9.47 1.43
N ALA A 169 4.95 -10.74 1.06
CA ALA A 169 3.83 -11.69 1.05
C ALA A 169 3.23 -11.90 2.45
N LEU A 170 4.06 -12.05 3.49
CA LEU A 170 3.61 -12.19 4.88
C LEU A 170 2.84 -10.95 5.35
N LEU A 171 3.34 -9.76 5.04
CA LEU A 171 2.67 -8.50 5.37
C LEU A 171 1.35 -8.34 4.62
N LEU A 172 1.30 -8.76 3.35
CA LEU A 172 0.06 -8.76 2.58
C LEU A 172 -0.98 -9.67 3.24
N LEU A 173 -0.62 -10.92 3.56
CA LEU A 173 -1.50 -11.87 4.25
C LEU A 173 -1.97 -11.31 5.61
N TYR A 174 -1.07 -10.67 6.35
CA TYR A 174 -1.42 -10.02 7.61
C TYR A 174 -2.39 -8.84 7.40
N SER A 175 -2.23 -8.05 6.34
CA SER A 175 -3.16 -6.99 5.96
C SER A 175 -4.57 -7.55 5.66
N LEU A 176 -4.68 -8.73 5.03
CA LEU A 176 -5.97 -9.38 4.76
C LEU A 176 -6.70 -9.76 6.06
N ASN A 177 -5.97 -10.12 7.11
CA ASN A 177 -6.57 -10.35 8.43
C ASN A 177 -7.21 -9.08 9.00
N HIS A 178 -6.60 -7.91 8.77
CA HIS A 178 -7.20 -6.62 9.14
C HIS A 178 -8.41 -6.29 8.27
N LEU A 179 -8.33 -6.51 6.95
CA LEU A 179 -9.45 -6.34 6.03
C LEU A 179 -10.66 -7.21 6.41
N ARG A 180 -10.43 -8.49 6.72
CA ARG A 180 -11.48 -9.41 7.19
C ARG A 180 -12.22 -8.85 8.42
N LYS A 181 -11.49 -8.22 9.35
CA LYS A 181 -12.06 -7.62 10.57
C LYS A 181 -12.78 -6.30 10.31
N LEU A 182 -12.40 -5.56 9.27
CA LEU A 182 -13.09 -4.34 8.81
C LEU A 182 -14.41 -4.66 8.08
N LEU A 183 -14.47 -5.82 7.43
CA LEU A 183 -15.63 -6.27 6.67
C LEU A 183 -16.70 -6.98 7.50
N ARG A 184 -16.37 -7.38 8.74
CA ARG A 184 -17.32 -7.88 9.75
C ARG A 184 -18.05 -6.71 10.41
#